data_AF-A0A3M4K8R2-F1
#
_entry.id   AF-A0A3M4K8R2-F1
#
_cell.length_a   1.000
_cell.length_b   1.000
_cell.length_c   1.000
_cell.angle_alpha   90.00
_cell.angle_beta   90.00
_cell.angle_gamma   90.00
#
_symmetry.space_group_name_H-M   'P 1'
#
loop_
_entity.id
_entity.type
_entity.pdbx_description
1 polymer ?
#
loop_
_entity_poly.entity_id
_entity_poly.type
_entity_poly.pdbx_seq_one_letter_code
_entity_poly.pdbx_strand_id
1 'polypeptide(L)'
;MSDWRSKPRNGKAQFLKHLPLIQSRLKGGETQSAIRLELMQEEGLVISKAQFSRYLKAFNLIQNLPSPTTTSALKSSNLHGTEKNPEPVPTGEKTKSAMDKPQASPGKPMTPADFRKIREDVDRMDLNALISGRGIVYDEK
;
A
#
# COMPACT_ATOMS: atom_id res chain seq x y z
N MET A 1 12.53 37.23 -13.66
CA MET A 1 11.82 35.92 -13.62
C MET A 1 12.48 35.00 -14.62
N SER A 2 12.94 33.81 -14.20
CA SER A 2 13.47 32.82 -15.15
C SER A 2 12.28 32.11 -15.82
N ASP A 3 12.24 32.06 -17.15
CA ASP A 3 11.17 31.38 -17.89
C ASP A 3 11.29 29.86 -17.67
N TRP A 4 10.27 29.25 -17.06
CA TRP A 4 10.26 27.82 -16.77
C TRP A 4 10.22 26.95 -18.04
N ARG A 5 9.87 27.54 -19.20
CA ARG A 5 9.89 26.87 -20.50
C ARG A 5 11.28 26.82 -21.14
N SER A 6 12.22 27.63 -20.66
CA SER A 6 13.60 27.66 -21.18
C SER A 6 14.43 26.42 -20.84
N LYS A 7 13.98 25.59 -19.87
CA LYS A 7 14.68 24.37 -19.50
C LYS A 7 14.50 23.29 -20.58
N PRO A 8 15.60 22.73 -21.13
CA PRO A 8 15.51 21.69 -22.14
C PRO A 8 14.82 20.43 -21.58
N ARG A 9 13.77 19.97 -22.26
CA ARG A 9 12.98 18.80 -21.87
C ARG A 9 13.56 17.50 -22.44
N ASN A 10 14.85 17.27 -22.23
CA ASN A 10 15.59 16.22 -22.94
C ASN A 10 15.62 14.86 -22.23
N GLY A 11 15.11 14.75 -20.99
CA GLY A 11 15.24 13.54 -20.18
C GLY A 11 14.68 12.27 -20.82
N LYS A 12 13.51 12.34 -21.49
CA LYS A 12 12.92 11.18 -22.17
C LYS A 12 13.75 10.76 -23.39
N ALA A 13 14.22 11.73 -24.17
CA ALA A 13 15.02 11.48 -25.37
C ALA A 13 16.37 10.86 -24.99
N GLN A 14 17.03 11.36 -23.96
CA GLN A 14 18.26 10.76 -23.44
C GLN A 14 18.02 9.34 -22.92
N PHE A 15 16.97 9.12 -22.12
CA PHE A 15 16.62 7.79 -21.64
C PHE A 15 16.41 6.78 -22.77
N LEU A 16 15.70 7.17 -23.83
CA LEU A 16 15.41 6.31 -24.98
C LEU A 16 16.66 5.83 -25.71
N LYS A 17 17.72 6.64 -25.77
CA LYS A 17 19.00 6.25 -26.39
C LYS A 17 19.64 5.04 -25.70
N HIS A 18 19.46 4.93 -24.38
CA HIS A 18 20.05 3.86 -23.57
C HIS A 18 19.06 2.75 -23.22
N LEU A 19 17.85 2.75 -23.81
CA LEU A 19 16.81 1.76 -23.52
C LEU A 19 17.31 0.30 -23.65
N PRO A 20 18.02 -0.10 -24.73
CA PRO A 20 18.48 -1.47 -24.87
C PRO A 20 19.50 -1.87 -23.80
N LEU A 21 20.40 -0.95 -23.44
CA LEU A 21 21.41 -1.17 -22.40
C LEU A 21 20.75 -1.33 -21.03
N ILE A 22 19.80 -0.46 -20.70
CA ILE A 22 19.02 -0.52 -19.46
C ILE A 22 18.29 -1.87 -19.36
N GLN A 23 17.68 -2.33 -20.45
CA GLN A 23 17.02 -3.65 -20.50
C GLN A 23 17.99 -4.80 -20.21
N SER A 24 19.16 -4.79 -20.85
CA SER A 24 20.18 -5.82 -20.67
C SER A 24 20.63 -5.90 -19.20
N ARG A 25 20.89 -4.75 -18.58
CA ARG A 25 21.37 -4.66 -17.20
C ARG A 25 20.31 -5.04 -16.18
N LEU A 26 19.06 -4.63 -16.40
CA LEU A 26 17.93 -5.07 -15.57
C LEU A 26 17.75 -6.59 -15.64
N LYS A 27 17.92 -7.21 -16.81
CA LYS A 27 17.92 -8.68 -16.95
C LYS A 27 19.11 -9.33 -16.23
N GLY A 28 20.26 -8.66 -16.19
CA GLY A 28 21.43 -9.05 -15.41
C GLY A 28 21.25 -8.92 -13.88
N GLY A 29 20.11 -8.42 -13.41
CA GLY A 29 19.83 -8.25 -11.98
C GLY A 29 20.44 -6.98 -11.38
N GLU A 30 20.98 -6.06 -12.19
CA GLU A 30 21.49 -4.80 -11.69
C GLU A 30 20.36 -3.92 -11.11
N THR A 31 20.67 -3.22 -10.03
CA THR A 31 19.70 -2.31 -9.42
C THR A 31 19.49 -1.06 -10.27
N GLN A 32 18.28 -0.51 -10.26
CA GLN A 32 17.95 0.75 -10.94
C GLN A 32 18.91 1.89 -10.58
N SER A 33 19.38 1.93 -9.32
CA SER A 33 20.27 2.99 -8.84
C SER A 33 21.66 2.87 -9.44
N ALA A 34 22.19 1.64 -9.54
CA ALA A 34 23.50 1.37 -10.15
C ALA A 34 23.49 1.76 -11.64
N ILE A 35 22.51 1.23 -12.39
CA ILE A 35 22.34 1.53 -13.82
C ILE A 35 22.26 3.04 -14.06
N ARG A 36 21.50 3.76 -13.24
CA ARG A 36 21.38 5.22 -13.37
C ARG A 36 22.70 5.93 -13.10
N LEU A 37 23.43 5.56 -12.04
CA LEU A 37 24.70 6.20 -11.68
C LEU A 37 25.74 6.01 -12.77
N GLU A 38 25.82 4.82 -13.33
CA GLU A 38 26.75 4.52 -14.41
C GLU A 38 26.40 5.28 -15.69
N LEU A 39 25.12 5.31 -16.09
CA LEU A 39 24.68 6.13 -17.22
C LEU A 39 24.90 7.64 -16.99
N MET A 40 24.91 8.11 -15.73
CA MET A 40 25.28 9.49 -15.42
C MET A 40 26.77 9.74 -15.61
N GLN A 41 27.62 8.77 -15.30
CA GLN A 41 29.08 8.90 -15.32
C GLN A 41 29.65 8.68 -16.73
N GLU A 42 29.20 7.65 -17.44
CA GLU A 42 29.76 7.27 -18.74
C GLU A 42 29.05 7.95 -19.91
N GLU A 43 27.72 8.06 -19.83
CA GLU A 43 26.87 8.46 -20.96
C GLU A 43 26.29 9.89 -20.81
N GLY A 44 26.61 10.57 -19.71
CA GLY A 44 26.16 11.94 -19.44
C GLY A 44 24.64 12.09 -19.29
N LEU A 45 23.95 11.03 -18.83
CA LEU A 45 22.50 11.03 -18.66
C LEU A 45 22.07 11.96 -17.50
N VAL A 46 21.45 13.11 -17.79
CA VAL A 46 21.07 14.08 -16.73
C VAL A 46 19.58 13.93 -16.38
N ILE A 47 19.26 12.92 -15.57
CA ILE A 47 17.91 12.72 -15.04
C ILE A 47 17.90 12.39 -13.55
N SER A 48 16.84 12.81 -12.87
CA SER A 48 16.65 12.47 -11.46
C SER A 48 16.30 10.99 -11.27
N LYS A 49 16.54 10.46 -10.06
CA LYS A 49 16.16 9.09 -9.69
C LYS A 49 14.66 8.84 -9.92
N ALA A 50 13.81 9.77 -9.51
CA ALA A 50 12.36 9.67 -9.69
C ALA A 50 11.95 9.65 -11.17
N GLN A 51 12.60 10.47 -12.00
CA GLN A 51 12.38 10.46 -13.45
C GLN A 51 12.79 9.13 -14.07
N PHE A 52 13.95 8.60 -13.69
CA PHE A 52 14.42 7.30 -14.17
C PHE A 52 13.43 6.19 -13.83
N SER A 53 13.04 6.03 -12.57
CA SER A 53 12.05 5.03 -12.18
C SER A 53 10.69 5.23 -12.85
N ARG A 54 10.27 6.49 -13.10
CA ARG A 54 9.05 6.79 -13.87
C ARG A 54 9.15 6.29 -15.30
N TYR A 55 10.30 6.47 -15.96
CA TYR A 55 10.50 5.95 -17.31
C TYR A 55 10.55 4.42 -17.31
N LEU A 56 11.22 3.79 -16.36
CA LEU A 56 11.22 2.32 -16.25
C LEU A 56 9.80 1.75 -16.16
N LYS A 57 8.93 2.37 -15.36
CA LYS A 57 7.51 2.01 -15.28
C LYS A 57 6.76 2.28 -16.59
N ALA A 58 6.97 3.44 -17.21
CA ALA A 58 6.29 3.82 -18.45
C ALA A 58 6.62 2.89 -19.64
N PHE A 59 7.81 2.29 -19.64
CA PHE A 59 8.23 1.32 -20.65
C PHE A 59 8.05 -0.15 -20.19
N ASN A 60 7.33 -0.38 -19.10
CA ASN A 60 7.05 -1.71 -18.55
C ASN A 60 8.31 -2.55 -18.28
N LEU A 61 9.44 -1.88 -17.99
CA LEU A 61 10.73 -2.51 -17.72
C LEU A 61 10.80 -3.13 -16.32
N ILE A 62 9.92 -2.68 -15.43
CA ILE A 62 9.76 -3.22 -14.09
C ILE A 62 8.28 -3.38 -13.88
N GLN A 63 7.78 -4.59 -14.09
CA GLN A 63 6.40 -4.90 -13.76
C GLN A 63 6.30 -5.08 -12.26
N ASN A 64 5.55 -4.17 -11.62
CA ASN A 64 5.06 -4.28 -10.25
C ASN A 64 6.05 -4.89 -9.25
N LEU A 65 7.16 -4.20 -8.99
CA LEU A 65 7.69 -4.27 -7.63
C LEU A 65 6.67 -3.53 -6.75
N PRO A 66 6.06 -4.18 -5.72
CA PRO A 66 5.23 -3.46 -4.77
C PRO A 66 6.08 -2.30 -4.26
N SER A 67 5.61 -1.08 -4.50
CA SER A 67 6.19 0.10 -3.88
C SER A 67 6.30 -0.21 -2.38
N PRO A 68 7.44 0.03 -1.71
CA PRO A 68 7.37 0.18 -0.26
C PRO A 68 6.47 1.40 -0.03
N THR A 69 5.19 1.13 0.23
CA THR A 69 4.21 2.13 0.59
C THR A 69 4.61 2.66 1.95
N THR A 70 5.38 3.74 1.97
CA THR A 70 5.18 4.77 2.97
C THR A 70 3.71 5.16 2.91
N THR A 71 2.98 4.78 3.96
CA THR A 71 1.74 5.36 4.48
C THR A 71 1.10 6.44 3.58
N SER A 72 0.13 6.05 2.74
CA SER A 72 -1.05 6.86 2.38
C SER A 72 -1.93 6.16 1.34
N ALA A 73 -2.91 5.40 1.80
CA ALA A 73 -4.17 5.13 1.11
C ALA A 73 -5.15 4.72 2.22
N LEU A 74 -6.34 5.32 2.36
CA LEU A 74 -7.51 4.92 1.56
C LEU A 74 -8.63 5.95 1.69
N LYS A 75 -9.05 6.53 0.56
CA LYS A 75 -10.37 7.08 0.27
C LYS A 75 -10.42 7.16 -1.26
N SER A 76 -11.36 6.62 -2.03
CA SER A 76 -12.71 6.13 -1.80
C SER A 76 -13.15 5.49 -3.12
N SER A 77 -13.90 4.40 -3.07
CA SER A 77 -14.86 4.07 -4.13
C SER A 77 -15.93 3.13 -3.59
N ASN A 78 -17.10 3.73 -3.33
CA ASN A 78 -18.39 3.05 -3.37
C ASN A 78 -18.64 2.49 -4.78
N LEU A 79 -19.36 1.37 -4.86
CA LEU A 79 -20.52 1.06 -5.73
C LEU A 79 -20.79 -0.45 -5.59
N HIS A 80 -21.75 -0.83 -4.75
CA HIS A 80 -23.14 -1.21 -5.09
C HIS A 80 -23.26 -2.60 -5.71
N GLY A 81 -23.87 -3.50 -4.93
CA GLY A 81 -24.34 -4.81 -5.34
C GLY A 81 -25.50 -5.19 -4.42
N THR A 82 -26.70 -4.81 -4.83
CA THR A 82 -28.00 -5.26 -4.33
C THR A 82 -28.11 -6.79 -4.37
N GLU A 83 -28.76 -7.41 -3.39
CA GLU A 83 -29.94 -8.27 -3.62
C GLU A 83 -30.52 -8.88 -2.32
N LYS A 84 -31.82 -8.60 -2.13
CA LYS A 84 -32.91 -9.48 -1.66
C LYS A 84 -33.04 -9.92 -0.18
N ASN A 85 -34.09 -9.37 0.44
CA ASN A 85 -34.94 -10.00 1.48
C ASN A 85 -35.76 -11.17 0.84
N PRO A 86 -36.28 -12.23 1.53
CA PRO A 86 -37.12 -12.16 2.75
C PRO A 86 -36.86 -13.20 3.88
N GLU A 87 -37.40 -12.91 5.07
CA GLU A 87 -37.75 -13.79 6.22
C GLU A 87 -38.56 -15.07 5.83
N PRO A 88 -38.76 -16.14 6.67
CA PRO A 88 -38.98 -16.13 8.14
C PRO A 88 -38.43 -17.30 9.04
N VAL A 89 -38.14 -16.97 10.32
CA VAL A 89 -38.45 -17.61 11.65
C VAL A 89 -38.76 -19.15 11.65
N PRO A 90 -38.28 -20.01 12.61
CA PRO A 90 -38.54 -19.77 14.05
C PRO A 90 -37.62 -20.37 15.14
N THR A 91 -37.82 -19.81 16.35
CA THR A 91 -37.63 -20.38 17.73
C THR A 91 -36.26 -20.96 18.11
N GLY A 92 -35.61 -20.58 19.21
CA GLY A 92 -36.02 -19.75 20.33
C GLY A 92 -34.97 -19.71 21.45
N GLU A 93 -35.35 -18.97 22.50
CA GLU A 93 -34.91 -19.10 23.89
C GLU A 93 -33.58 -18.45 24.36
N LYS A 94 -33.76 -17.22 24.89
CA LYS A 94 -33.36 -16.73 26.24
C LYS A 94 -31.92 -17.03 26.67
N THR A 95 -31.06 -16.02 26.82
CA THR A 95 -30.99 -15.21 28.05
C THR A 95 -30.58 -13.74 27.83
N LYS A 96 -31.17 -12.89 28.67
CA LYS A 96 -31.02 -11.43 28.79
C LYS A 96 -29.68 -11.12 29.51
N SER A 97 -28.88 -10.15 29.07
CA SER A 97 -29.04 -8.77 29.50
C SER A 97 -28.58 -7.77 28.43
N ALA A 98 -29.44 -6.78 28.21
CA ALA A 98 -29.29 -5.69 27.26
C ALA A 98 -28.20 -4.70 27.70
N MET A 99 -27.40 -4.23 26.73
CA MET A 99 -27.00 -2.84 26.68
C MET A 99 -26.74 -2.45 25.22
N ASP A 100 -27.32 -1.31 24.84
CA ASP A 100 -27.56 -0.81 23.49
C ASP A 100 -26.42 -0.94 22.49
N LYS A 101 -26.74 -1.36 21.26
CA LYS A 101 -25.94 -0.98 20.08
C LYS A 101 -26.07 0.54 19.91
N PRO A 102 -25.00 1.33 20.01
CA PRO A 102 -25.08 2.71 19.55
C PRO A 102 -25.28 2.65 18.04
N GLN A 103 -26.39 3.21 17.57
CA GLN A 103 -26.51 3.72 16.22
C GLN A 103 -25.19 4.42 15.84
N ALA A 104 -24.70 4.15 14.64
CA ALA A 104 -23.50 4.77 14.09
C ALA A 104 -23.73 6.28 13.91
N SER A 105 -23.58 7.02 15.02
CA SER A 105 -23.16 8.41 15.02
C SER A 105 -21.72 8.46 14.50
N PRO A 106 -21.27 9.58 13.88
CA PRO A 106 -19.86 9.71 13.49
C PRO A 106 -19.00 9.42 14.71
N GLY A 107 -18.36 8.25 14.73
CA GLY A 107 -17.71 7.71 15.91
C GLY A 107 -16.69 8.70 16.44
N LYS A 108 -16.69 8.90 17.77
CA LYS A 108 -15.65 9.68 18.44
C LYS A 108 -14.28 9.15 17.98
N PRO A 109 -13.32 10.02 17.65
CA PRO A 109 -11.98 9.57 17.28
C PRO A 109 -11.39 8.79 18.46
N MET A 110 -10.69 7.69 18.13
CA MET A 110 -10.04 6.85 19.14
C MET A 110 -9.09 7.69 19.99
N THR A 111 -9.14 7.48 21.29
CA THR A 111 -8.28 8.17 22.25
C THR A 111 -6.93 7.46 22.36
N PRO A 112 -5.86 8.13 22.84
CA PRO A 112 -4.58 7.49 23.15
C PRO A 112 -4.70 6.26 24.07
N ALA A 113 -5.69 6.22 24.96
CA ALA A 113 -5.95 5.07 25.84
C ALA A 113 -6.47 3.86 25.05
N ASP A 114 -7.31 4.07 24.04
CA ASP A 114 -7.83 3.00 23.20
C ASP A 114 -6.70 2.31 22.42
N PHE A 115 -5.71 3.07 21.94
CA PHE A 115 -4.53 2.50 21.28
C PHE A 115 -3.65 1.68 22.23
N ARG A 116 -3.54 2.09 23.50
CA ARG A 116 -2.83 1.29 24.52
C ARG A 116 -3.54 -0.03 24.77
N LYS A 117 -4.87 0.01 24.91
CA LYS A 117 -5.67 -1.20 25.06
C LYS A 117 -5.53 -2.15 23.86
N ILE A 118 -5.60 -1.64 22.63
CA ILE A 118 -5.38 -2.46 21.43
C ILE A 118 -4.00 -3.12 21.46
N ARG A 119 -2.95 -2.38 21.85
CA ARG A 119 -1.61 -2.96 21.95
C ARG A 119 -1.55 -4.08 22.99
N GLU A 120 -2.13 -3.87 24.17
CA GLU A 120 -2.18 -4.90 25.21
C GLU A 120 -2.98 -6.14 24.78
N ASP A 121 -4.11 -5.95 24.10
CA ASP A 121 -4.94 -7.05 23.58
C ASP A 121 -4.16 -7.86 22.52
N VAL A 122 -3.42 -7.19 21.63
CA VAL A 122 -2.55 -7.85 20.65
C VAL A 122 -1.39 -8.59 21.31
N ASP A 123 -0.77 -8.00 22.33
CA ASP A 123 0.36 -8.60 23.04
C ASP A 123 -0.06 -9.84 23.85
N ARG A 124 -1.32 -9.91 24.29
CA ARG A 124 -1.89 -11.08 24.99
C ARG A 124 -2.48 -12.11 24.04
N MET A 125 -2.52 -11.87 22.73
CA MET A 125 -3.17 -12.79 21.80
C MET A 125 -2.30 -14.02 21.55
N ASP A 126 -2.87 -15.21 21.72
CA ASP A 126 -2.21 -16.47 21.37
C ASP A 126 -2.15 -16.60 19.84
N LEU A 127 -1.00 -16.24 19.29
CA LEU A 127 -0.74 -16.32 17.85
C LEU A 127 -0.79 -17.77 17.34
N ASN A 128 -0.50 -18.77 18.18
CA ASN A 128 -0.56 -20.17 17.78
C ASN A 128 -2.01 -20.65 17.68
N ALA A 129 -2.87 -20.24 18.60
CA ALA A 129 -4.32 -20.47 18.49
C ALA A 129 -4.90 -19.80 17.24
N LEU A 130 -4.47 -18.57 16.94
CA LEU A 130 -4.92 -17.84 15.77
C LEU A 130 -4.50 -18.54 14.46
N ILE A 131 -3.23 -18.94 14.35
CA ILE A 131 -2.70 -19.63 13.15
C ILE A 131 -3.32 -21.03 13.00
N SER A 132 -3.58 -21.73 14.11
CA SER A 132 -4.20 -23.06 14.08
C SER A 132 -5.71 -23.04 13.81
N GLY A 133 -6.30 -21.85 13.59
CA GLY A 133 -7.71 -21.70 13.24
C GLY A 133 -8.68 -21.81 14.42
N ARG A 134 -8.18 -21.78 15.66
CA ARG A 134 -9.03 -21.74 16.87
C ARG A 134 -9.63 -20.37 17.14
N GLY A 135 -9.19 -19.35 16.41
CA GLY A 135 -9.68 -17.98 16.50
C GLY A 135 -8.88 -17.10 17.46
N ILE A 136 -9.47 -15.99 17.88
CA ILE A 136 -8.83 -15.03 18.80
C ILE A 136 -8.94 -15.61 20.22
N VAL A 137 -7.80 -16.06 20.74
CA VAL A 137 -7.65 -16.54 22.12
C VAL A 137 -6.62 -15.62 22.78
N TYR A 138 -6.84 -15.28 24.04
CA TYR A 138 -5.90 -14.48 24.83
C TYR A 138 -5.23 -15.38 25.86
N ASP A 139 -3.91 -15.28 25.98
CA ASP A 139 -3.13 -15.93 27.01
C ASP A 139 -3.46 -15.29 28.36
N GLU A 140 -4.03 -16.10 29.27
CA GLU A 140 -4.13 -15.73 30.68
C GLU A 140 -2.75 -15.91 31.32
N LYS A 141 -2.23 -14.84 31.93
CA LYS A 141 -1.03 -14.89 32.75
C LYS A 141 -1.32 -15.49 34.12
#